data_AF-D7VS54-F1
#
_entry.id   AF-D7VS54-F1
#
_cell.length_a   1.000
_cell.length_b   1.000
_cell.length_c   1.000
_cell.angle_alpha   90.00
_cell.angle_beta   90.00
_cell.angle_gamma   90.00
#
_symmetry.space_group_name_H-M   'P 1'
#
loop_
_entity.id
_entity.type
_entity.pdbx_description
1 polymer ?
#
loop_
_entity_poly.entity_id
_entity_poly.type
_entity_poly.pdbx_seq_one_letter_code
_entity_poly.pdbx_strand_id
1 'polypeptide(L)'
;MNIEQLTVKLKGNIFDKKGILIYTIFSLLVMLPFGYFFYAKGYDMLFQLFGFMITGPVSIVLIVLLFALVYYAIIMLFNFLMKPVVTLSVVNKSLEIRSRKQLYHIPLDSIRIIKAVIRNKRWDRLSIITEKTIHINTGNVFMGIMNKDLDTFYSRLSSIMENEYHYIIYKNESKVKNMHIEQLFVYQKGVHIETIARPVKVRTALLVLLGFFLILAGIVYYLINRNNDDDPDNEVARNGVYLPGNGSPYLSYNNEVYFLRMGDGYFKVKDADLNSFKQLTFKNEYGSTMGSDARHIYSGNKSIPGIDQTTAIYVGQNYVKDRKSVFYKTKQIPDADAASFESLSHQRINTPIFSYAKDKNKVYYKEYVLPQADVNSISSLPATVEYVKDSKHAYYHEHLLKGMDGRNFTAEKLDYALTYGTDGRQHVVNGIVFPVEVQDRLWGSVTADLRQMALLQKRASGRLHLLFSDLRSLYYFDSDKQAFRHAKALKGLRPFVNGVFKDDHVIYYTAYQNIRSRKYGHLGEVTYIYRSKIPQKGFVIYKEDEHLILYRQGNQYYATVIDLPNIHPIHSSLYIVKNIQQLERELEARNYDNVANLLTSAEGKECAVIRTKEQIFPDKETD
;
A
#
# COMPACT_ATOMS: atom_id res chain seq x y z
N MET A 1 8.77 -15.24 74.17
CA MET A 1 8.64 -14.02 73.35
C MET A 1 7.29 -14.08 72.68
N ASN A 2 6.38 -13.14 72.97
CA ASN A 2 5.05 -13.11 72.36
C ASN A 2 5.22 -13.09 70.84
N ILE A 3 4.75 -14.12 70.14
CA ILE A 3 4.65 -14.09 68.68
C ILE A 3 3.54 -13.07 68.38
N GLU A 4 3.90 -11.78 68.25
CA GLU A 4 2.99 -10.80 67.66
C GLU A 4 2.45 -11.39 66.36
N GLN A 5 1.12 -11.35 66.19
CA GLN A 5 0.43 -11.96 65.05
C GLN A 5 1.04 -11.50 63.73
N LEU A 6 1.87 -12.36 63.12
CA LEU A 6 2.48 -12.08 61.83
C LEU A 6 1.41 -12.27 60.77
N THR A 7 0.89 -11.19 60.17
CA THR A 7 -0.19 -11.26 59.18
C THR A 7 0.13 -10.42 57.95
N VAL A 8 -0.10 -10.97 56.76
CA VAL A 8 -0.04 -10.24 55.49
C VAL A 8 -1.28 -10.51 54.64
N LYS A 9 -1.83 -9.45 54.05
CA LYS A 9 -2.90 -9.54 53.04
C LYS A 9 -2.30 -9.27 51.67
N LEU A 10 -2.53 -10.17 50.73
CA LEU A 10 -2.02 -10.03 49.37
C LEU A 10 -3.10 -10.35 48.33
N LYS A 11 -2.97 -9.71 47.16
CA LYS A 11 -3.76 -10.08 46.00
C LYS A 11 -3.22 -11.40 45.46
N GLY A 12 -4.00 -12.48 45.49
CA GLY A 12 -3.56 -13.81 45.09
C GLY A 12 -4.66 -14.87 45.17
N ASN A 13 -4.49 -15.98 44.45
CA ASN A 13 -5.46 -17.07 44.36
C ASN A 13 -4.82 -18.40 44.75
N ILE A 14 -5.61 -19.26 45.40
CA ILE A 14 -5.26 -20.66 45.63
C ILE A 14 -5.78 -21.45 44.42
N PHE A 15 -4.86 -21.96 43.60
CA PHE A 15 -5.22 -22.70 42.39
C PHE A 15 -5.48 -24.17 42.73
N ASP A 16 -6.76 -24.53 42.87
CA ASP A 16 -7.20 -25.93 42.88
C ASP A 16 -7.55 -26.41 41.47
N LYS A 17 -7.84 -27.71 41.32
CA LYS A 17 -8.22 -28.32 40.03
C LYS A 17 -9.45 -27.64 39.40
N LYS A 18 -10.37 -27.10 40.20
CA LYS A 18 -11.59 -26.43 39.72
C LYS A 18 -11.27 -25.02 39.18
N GLY A 19 -10.39 -24.27 39.84
CA GLY A 19 -9.93 -22.97 39.37
C GLY A 19 -9.19 -23.04 38.03
N ILE A 20 -8.38 -24.09 37.83
CA ILE A 20 -7.72 -24.35 36.54
C ILE A 20 -8.76 -24.66 35.45
N LEU A 21 -9.74 -25.52 35.74
CA LEU A 21 -10.80 -25.86 34.80
C LEU A 21 -11.61 -24.63 34.36
N ILE A 22 -11.98 -23.76 35.30
CA ILE A 22 -12.71 -22.52 35.01
C ILE A 22 -11.87 -21.60 34.12
N TYR A 23 -10.59 -21.41 34.41
CA TYR A 23 -9.70 -20.60 33.57
C TYR A 23 -9.54 -21.17 32.16
N THR A 24 -9.44 -22.50 32.02
CA THR A 24 -9.37 -23.17 30.72
C THR A 24 -10.65 -23.00 29.90
N ILE A 25 -11.82 -23.14 30.52
CA ILE A 25 -13.12 -22.94 29.85
C ILE A 25 -13.26 -21.48 29.37
N PHE A 26 -12.90 -20.51 30.23
CA PHE A 26 -12.91 -19.09 29.85
C PHE A 26 -11.96 -18.77 28.69
N SER A 27 -10.78 -19.42 28.65
CA SER A 27 -9.83 -19.25 27.54
C SER A 27 -10.34 -19.87 26.24
N LEU A 28 -11.01 -21.02 26.30
CA LEU A 28 -11.57 -21.70 25.12
C LEU A 28 -12.76 -20.94 24.52
N LEU A 29 -13.64 -20.37 25.36
CA LEU A 29 -14.78 -19.55 24.92
C LEU A 29 -14.37 -18.32 24.10
N VAL A 30 -13.11 -17.91 24.18
CA VAL A 30 -12.56 -16.74 23.48
C VAL A 30 -11.78 -17.16 22.24
N MET A 31 -11.06 -18.27 22.31
CA MET A 31 -10.30 -18.80 21.18
C MET A 31 -11.20 -19.39 20.09
N LEU A 32 -12.33 -20.00 20.44
CA LEU A 32 -13.23 -20.64 19.48
C LEU A 32 -13.92 -19.63 18.52
N PRO A 33 -14.51 -18.52 18.99
CA PRO A 33 -15.05 -17.49 18.10
C PRO A 33 -13.97 -16.84 17.22
N PHE A 34 -12.74 -16.73 17.72
CA PHE A 34 -11.62 -16.19 16.96
C PHE A 34 -11.16 -17.13 15.84
N GLY A 35 -11.03 -18.43 16.15
CA GLY A 35 -10.78 -19.46 15.14
C GLY A 35 -11.87 -19.48 14.08
N TYR A 36 -13.13 -19.33 14.50
CA TYR A 36 -14.27 -19.22 13.58
C TYR A 36 -14.22 -17.93 12.74
N PHE A 37 -13.87 -16.78 13.32
CA PHE A 37 -13.71 -15.52 12.59
C PHE A 37 -12.66 -15.62 11.48
N PHE A 38 -11.52 -16.27 11.76
CA PHE A 38 -10.51 -16.54 10.73
C PHE A 38 -10.99 -17.54 9.67
N TYR A 39 -11.67 -18.62 10.09
CA TYR A 39 -12.25 -19.62 9.19
C TYR A 39 -13.30 -19.00 8.24
N ALA A 40 -14.17 -18.15 8.77
CA ALA A 40 -15.23 -17.47 8.02
C ALA A 40 -14.74 -16.26 7.21
N LYS A 41 -13.42 -16.07 7.08
CA LYS A 41 -12.80 -14.92 6.40
C LYS A 41 -13.30 -13.57 6.91
N GLY A 42 -13.51 -13.42 8.22
CA GLY A 42 -13.93 -12.15 8.81
C GLY A 42 -12.95 -10.98 8.54
N TYR A 43 -11.69 -11.27 8.19
CA TYR A 43 -10.74 -10.26 7.73
C TYR A 43 -11.12 -9.65 6.37
N ASP A 44 -11.79 -10.39 5.48
CA ASP A 44 -12.33 -9.85 4.22
C ASP A 44 -13.50 -8.90 4.50
N MET A 45 -14.35 -9.21 5.49
CA MET A 45 -15.38 -8.26 5.96
C MET A 45 -14.76 -6.98 6.52
N LEU A 46 -13.69 -7.08 7.31
CA LEU A 46 -12.97 -5.90 7.82
C LEU A 46 -12.34 -5.10 6.67
N PHE A 47 -11.80 -5.77 5.65
CA PHE A 47 -11.27 -5.12 4.46
C PHE A 47 -12.36 -4.37 3.68
N GLN A 48 -13.57 -4.95 3.58
CA GLN A 48 -14.73 -4.29 2.97
C GLN A 48 -15.25 -3.10 3.80
N LEU A 49 -15.25 -3.21 5.13
CA LEU A 49 -15.73 -2.16 6.05
C LEU A 49 -14.78 -0.96 6.17
N PHE A 50 -13.47 -1.20 6.17
CA PHE A 50 -12.46 -0.15 6.35
C PHE A 50 -11.75 0.28 5.06
N GLY A 51 -12.04 -0.39 3.93
CA GLY A 51 -11.49 -0.10 2.62
C GLY A 51 -9.96 -0.22 2.53
N PHE A 52 -9.40 0.23 1.40
CA PHE A 52 -7.96 0.18 1.07
C PHE A 52 -7.02 0.92 2.05
N MET A 53 -7.53 1.55 3.12
CA MET A 53 -6.71 2.22 4.13
C MET A 53 -5.87 1.24 4.97
N ILE A 54 -6.12 -0.05 4.86
CA ILE A 54 -5.41 -1.09 5.58
C ILE A 54 -4.79 -2.04 4.56
N THR A 55 -3.49 -1.90 4.28
CA THR A 55 -2.76 -2.91 3.50
C THR A 55 -2.80 -4.25 4.24
N GLY A 56 -2.80 -5.38 3.52
CA GLY A 56 -2.87 -6.73 4.10
C GLY A 56 -2.00 -6.96 5.36
N PRO A 57 -0.76 -6.44 5.44
CA PRO A 57 0.07 -6.52 6.63
C PRO A 57 -0.45 -5.70 7.83
N VAL A 58 -1.03 -4.51 7.59
CA VAL A 58 -1.57 -3.62 8.63
C VAL A 58 -2.84 -4.21 9.25
N SER A 59 -3.67 -4.90 8.44
CA SER A 59 -4.86 -5.60 8.95
C SER A 59 -4.48 -6.72 9.91
N ILE A 60 -3.43 -7.47 9.59
CA ILE A 60 -2.95 -8.56 10.44
C ILE A 60 -2.43 -7.99 11.77
N VAL A 61 -1.67 -6.89 11.75
CA VAL A 61 -1.17 -6.25 12.97
C VAL A 61 -2.30 -5.72 13.85
N LEU A 62 -3.31 -5.07 13.25
CA LEU A 62 -4.48 -4.57 13.99
C LEU A 62 -5.30 -5.72 14.62
N ILE A 63 -5.47 -6.83 13.90
CA ILE A 63 -6.15 -8.02 14.41
C ILE A 63 -5.36 -8.63 15.58
N VAL A 64 -4.03 -8.71 15.47
CA VAL A 64 -3.17 -9.22 16.56
C VAL A 64 -3.22 -8.29 17.78
N LEU A 65 -3.23 -6.97 17.58
CA LEU A 65 -3.34 -5.99 18.67
C LEU A 65 -4.71 -6.05 19.36
N LEU A 66 -5.80 -6.12 18.59
CA LEU A 66 -7.15 -6.28 19.12
C LEU A 66 -7.26 -7.57 19.94
N PHE A 67 -6.68 -8.66 19.45
CA PHE A 67 -6.63 -9.94 20.16
C PHE A 67 -5.86 -9.84 21.47
N ALA A 68 -4.68 -9.22 21.47
CA ALA A 68 -3.88 -9.00 22.68
C ALA A 68 -4.68 -8.19 23.73
N LEU A 69 -5.44 -7.19 23.28
CA LEU A 69 -6.26 -6.33 24.12
C LEU A 69 -7.47 -7.06 24.69
N VAL A 70 -8.18 -7.86 23.88
CA VAL A 70 -9.29 -8.72 24.33
C VAL A 70 -8.79 -9.75 25.34
N TYR A 71 -7.70 -10.45 25.04
CA TYR A 71 -7.09 -11.42 25.94
C TYR A 71 -6.68 -10.77 27.28
N TYR A 72 -6.10 -9.57 27.23
CA TYR A 72 -5.76 -8.80 28.42
C TYR A 72 -7.00 -8.41 29.24
N ALA A 73 -8.05 -7.91 28.60
CA ALA A 73 -9.31 -7.55 29.25
C ALA A 73 -9.97 -8.76 29.93
N ILE A 74 -9.87 -9.96 29.34
CA ILE A 74 -10.39 -11.19 29.94
C ILE A 74 -9.58 -11.63 31.16
N ILE A 75 -8.25 -11.51 31.11
CA ILE A 75 -7.41 -11.74 32.30
C ILE A 75 -7.83 -10.78 33.42
N MET A 76 -8.07 -9.51 33.10
CA MET A 76 -8.57 -8.54 34.08
C MET A 76 -9.96 -8.91 34.61
N LEU A 77 -10.89 -9.33 33.75
CA LEU A 77 -12.24 -9.75 34.13
C LEU A 77 -12.21 -11.01 35.03
N PHE A 78 -11.40 -12.01 34.68
CA PHE A 78 -11.19 -13.19 35.51
C PHE A 78 -10.66 -12.80 36.90
N ASN A 79 -9.66 -11.92 36.96
CA ASN A 79 -9.12 -11.44 38.22
C ASN A 79 -10.14 -10.62 39.02
N PHE A 80 -10.98 -9.82 38.35
CA PHE A 80 -12.07 -9.08 38.97
C PHE A 80 -13.14 -10.00 39.57
N LEU A 81 -13.60 -10.99 38.81
CA LEU A 81 -14.61 -11.96 39.24
C LEU A 81 -14.13 -12.82 40.40
N MET A 82 -12.84 -13.21 40.39
CA MET A 82 -12.28 -14.06 41.43
C MET A 82 -11.93 -13.32 42.72
N LYS A 83 -11.89 -11.98 42.72
CA LYS A 83 -11.47 -11.11 43.86
C LYS A 83 -10.39 -11.75 44.74
N PRO A 84 -9.22 -12.07 44.17
CA PRO A 84 -8.22 -12.94 44.76
C PRO A 84 -7.56 -12.24 45.95
N VAL A 85 -8.08 -12.40 47.16
CA VAL A 85 -7.42 -11.92 48.38
C VAL A 85 -7.11 -13.13 49.24
N VAL A 86 -5.82 -13.34 49.49
CA VAL A 86 -5.33 -14.35 50.43
C VAL A 86 -4.71 -13.61 51.60
N THR A 87 -5.11 -14.01 52.81
CA THR A 87 -4.47 -13.57 54.06
C THR A 87 -3.62 -14.72 54.55
N LEU A 88 -2.34 -14.44 54.80
CA LEU A 88 -1.43 -15.37 55.46
C LEU A 88 -1.22 -14.86 56.88
N SER A 89 -1.40 -15.71 57.88
CA SER A 89 -1.15 -15.36 59.27
C SER A 89 -0.47 -16.48 60.04
N VAL A 90 0.46 -16.16 60.92
CA VAL A 90 1.03 -17.12 61.87
C VAL A 90 0.36 -16.89 63.22
N VAL A 91 -0.41 -17.87 63.67
CA VAL A 91 -1.17 -17.83 64.93
C VAL A 91 -0.97 -19.16 65.64
N ASN A 92 -0.68 -19.14 66.95
CA ASN A 92 -0.54 -20.33 67.78
C ASN A 92 0.32 -21.45 67.13
N LYS A 93 1.54 -21.08 66.68
CA LYS A 93 2.49 -22.02 66.03
C LYS A 93 1.95 -22.71 64.77
N SER A 94 0.96 -22.11 64.11
CA SER A 94 0.38 -22.59 62.86
C SER A 94 0.32 -21.49 61.81
N LEU A 95 0.59 -21.86 60.55
CA LEU A 95 0.38 -21.00 59.39
C LEU A 95 -1.06 -21.14 58.91
N GLU A 96 -1.84 -20.08 59.08
CA GLU A 96 -3.17 -19.94 58.51
C GLU A 96 -3.12 -19.30 57.13
N ILE A 97 -3.76 -19.94 56.15
CA ILE A 97 -3.96 -19.41 54.79
C ILE A 97 -5.45 -19.25 54.58
N ARG A 98 -5.93 -18.01 54.62
CA ARG A 98 -7.35 -17.67 54.45
C ARG A 98 -7.62 -17.08 53.09
N SER A 99 -8.47 -17.74 52.31
CA SER A 99 -9.10 -17.22 51.10
C SER A 99 -10.61 -17.09 51.34
N ARG A 100 -11.32 -16.40 50.44
CA ARG A 100 -12.78 -16.21 50.53
C ARG A 100 -13.59 -17.52 50.70
N LYS A 101 -13.08 -18.64 50.18
CA LYS A 101 -13.78 -19.94 50.17
C LYS A 101 -13.11 -21.05 50.99
N GLN A 102 -11.88 -20.84 51.44
CA GLN A 102 -11.03 -21.88 52.00
C GLN A 102 -10.17 -21.31 53.12
N LEU A 103 -10.08 -22.04 54.23
CA LEU A 103 -9.16 -21.77 55.33
C LEU A 103 -8.30 -23.01 55.52
N TYR A 104 -6.98 -22.84 55.39
CA TYR A 104 -6.01 -23.88 55.71
C TYR A 104 -5.36 -23.51 57.04
N HIS A 105 -5.33 -24.45 57.98
CA HIS A 105 -4.63 -24.32 59.25
C HIS A 105 -3.51 -25.36 59.27
N ILE A 106 -2.27 -24.90 59.15
CA ILE A 106 -1.11 -25.77 58.92
C ILE A 106 -0.15 -25.62 60.10
N PRO A 107 0.00 -26.64 60.96
CA PRO A 107 1.02 -26.64 62.02
C PRO A 107 2.42 -26.42 61.43
N LEU A 108 3.21 -25.50 62.01
CA LEU A 108 4.52 -25.12 61.45
C LEU A 108 5.50 -26.31 61.39
N ASP A 109 5.42 -27.23 62.33
CA ASP A 109 6.20 -28.48 62.37
C ASP A 109 5.84 -29.48 61.25
N SER A 110 4.63 -29.39 60.69
CA SER A 110 4.17 -30.27 59.60
C SER A 110 4.63 -29.84 58.20
N ILE A 111 5.15 -28.62 58.07
CA ILE A 111 5.55 -28.03 56.78
C ILE A 111 6.88 -28.63 56.33
N ARG A 112 6.92 -29.39 55.24
CA ARG A 112 8.18 -29.94 54.73
C ARG A 112 9.01 -28.88 53.99
N ILE A 113 8.36 -28.10 53.13
CA ILE A 113 9.02 -27.08 52.29
C ILE A 113 8.10 -25.87 52.09
N ILE A 114 8.65 -24.67 52.27
CA ILE A 114 8.10 -23.40 51.80
C ILE A 114 8.90 -22.94 50.59
N LYS A 115 8.28 -22.89 49.41
CA LYS A 115 8.92 -22.46 48.17
C LYS A 115 8.34 -21.16 47.65
N ALA A 116 9.16 -20.13 47.49
CA ALA A 116 8.80 -18.91 46.79
C ALA A 116 9.48 -18.84 45.41
N VAL A 117 8.78 -18.31 44.41
CA VAL A 117 9.30 -17.99 43.08
C VAL A 117 9.09 -16.51 42.83
N ILE A 118 10.20 -15.78 42.66
CA ILE A 118 10.24 -14.35 42.43
C ILE A 118 10.86 -14.12 41.04
N ARG A 119 10.16 -13.39 40.16
CA ARG A 119 10.61 -13.06 38.81
C ARG A 119 10.78 -11.55 38.70
N ASN A 120 11.98 -11.08 38.37
CA ASN A 120 12.29 -9.64 38.26
C ASN A 120 11.77 -8.83 39.47
N LYS A 121 12.07 -9.29 40.70
CA LYS A 121 11.63 -8.69 41.97
C LYS A 121 10.10 -8.70 42.22
N ARG A 122 9.34 -9.51 41.48
CA ARG A 122 7.91 -9.72 41.70
C ARG A 122 7.63 -11.15 42.17
N TRP A 123 6.90 -11.27 43.27
CA TRP A 123 6.37 -12.55 43.75
C TRP A 123 5.42 -13.12 42.72
N ASP A 124 5.75 -14.27 42.13
CA ASP A 124 4.90 -14.97 41.14
C ASP A 124 4.10 -16.10 41.81
N ARG A 125 4.77 -16.87 42.68
CA ARG A 125 4.16 -18.00 43.38
C ARG A 125 4.81 -18.29 44.72
N LEU A 126 3.97 -18.58 45.73
CA LEU A 126 4.35 -19.18 47.01
C LEU A 126 3.71 -20.57 47.12
N SER A 127 4.48 -21.58 47.51
CA SER A 127 4.00 -22.95 47.66
C SER A 127 4.34 -23.49 49.04
N ILE A 128 3.35 -24.02 49.75
CA ILE A 128 3.51 -24.68 51.04
C ILE A 128 3.34 -26.18 50.81
N ILE A 129 4.38 -26.95 51.10
CA ILE A 129 4.43 -28.39 50.87
C ILE A 129 4.41 -29.09 52.21
N THR A 130 3.34 -29.85 52.46
CA THR A 130 3.18 -30.75 53.61
C THR A 130 3.09 -32.19 53.04
N GLU A 131 2.06 -32.96 53.40
CA GLU A 131 1.62 -34.13 52.62
C GLU A 131 0.89 -33.74 51.32
N LYS A 132 0.23 -32.58 51.32
CA LYS A 132 -0.38 -31.97 50.14
C LYS A 132 0.33 -30.66 49.83
N THR A 133 0.43 -30.34 48.54
CA THR A 133 1.01 -29.07 48.10
C THR A 133 -0.09 -28.04 47.91
N ILE A 134 0.05 -26.89 48.58
CA ILE A 134 -0.83 -25.74 48.43
C ILE A 134 -0.08 -24.68 47.62
N HIS A 135 -0.59 -24.35 46.44
CA HIS A 135 -0.02 -23.32 45.57
C HIS A 135 -0.81 -22.02 45.68
N ILE A 136 -0.12 -20.95 46.07
CA ILE A 136 -0.62 -19.60 46.19
C ILE A 136 0.03 -18.78 45.08
N ASN A 137 -0.72 -18.44 44.04
CA ASN A 137 -0.23 -17.48 43.05
C ASN A 137 -0.47 -16.08 43.58
N THR A 138 0.55 -15.24 43.46
CA THR A 138 0.59 -13.88 43.97
C THR A 138 0.44 -12.92 42.78
N GLY A 139 -0.54 -12.02 42.81
CA GLY A 139 -0.82 -11.10 41.71
C GLY A 139 -1.68 -11.66 40.58
N ASN A 140 -1.58 -11.03 39.41
CA ASN A 140 -2.19 -11.54 38.18
C ASN A 140 -1.43 -12.78 37.73
N VAL A 141 -2.15 -13.80 37.24
CA VAL A 141 -1.56 -15.04 36.73
C VAL A 141 -0.42 -14.70 35.76
N PHE A 142 0.80 -15.18 36.05
CA PHE A 142 2.05 -14.98 35.29
C PHE A 142 2.76 -13.63 35.39
N MET A 143 2.20 -12.61 36.05
CA MET A 143 2.81 -11.27 36.14
C MET A 143 3.41 -10.92 37.51
N GLY A 144 3.00 -11.63 38.56
CA GLY A 144 3.45 -11.42 39.93
C GLY A 144 3.06 -10.08 40.59
N ILE A 145 3.48 -9.86 41.84
CA ILE A 145 3.33 -8.59 42.59
C ILE A 145 4.61 -8.16 43.30
N MET A 146 4.83 -6.86 43.40
CA MET A 146 5.78 -6.29 44.36
C MET A 146 5.02 -6.01 45.65
N ASN A 147 5.44 -6.57 46.78
CA ASN A 147 4.77 -6.38 48.06
C ASN A 147 5.77 -6.47 49.21
N LYS A 148 6.15 -5.32 49.77
CA LYS A 148 7.10 -5.21 50.88
C LYS A 148 6.61 -5.90 52.16
N ASP A 149 5.30 -5.94 52.38
CA ASP A 149 4.72 -6.62 53.53
C ASP A 149 4.86 -8.14 53.38
N LEU A 150 4.79 -8.64 52.14
CA LEU A 150 5.03 -10.05 51.83
C LEU A 150 6.51 -10.42 51.95
N ASP A 151 7.41 -9.52 51.52
CA ASP A 151 8.86 -9.69 51.76
C ASP A 151 9.13 -9.82 53.27
N THR A 152 8.59 -8.88 54.05
CA THR A 152 8.73 -8.83 55.52
C THR A 152 8.11 -10.07 56.18
N PHE A 153 6.92 -10.49 55.72
CA PHE A 153 6.25 -11.70 56.20
C PHE A 153 7.10 -12.94 55.95
N TYR A 154 7.60 -13.11 54.73
CA TYR A 154 8.40 -14.28 54.37
C TYR A 154 9.71 -14.32 55.14
N SER A 155 10.42 -13.19 55.29
CA SER A 155 11.66 -13.11 56.07
C SER A 155 11.43 -13.47 57.54
N ARG A 156 10.36 -12.94 58.16
CA ARG A 156 10.02 -13.26 59.56
C ARG A 156 9.61 -14.72 59.72
N LEU A 157 8.77 -15.24 58.84
CA LEU A 157 8.38 -16.66 58.84
C LEU A 157 9.60 -17.56 58.67
N SER A 158 10.50 -17.25 57.75
CA SER A 158 11.72 -18.03 57.53
C SER A 158 12.62 -18.04 58.77
N SER A 159 12.76 -16.90 59.45
CA SER A 159 13.50 -16.80 60.71
C SER A 159 12.88 -17.62 61.85
N ILE A 160 11.55 -17.63 61.98
CA ILE A 160 10.85 -18.49 62.95
C ILE A 160 11.14 -19.97 62.65
N MET A 161 11.03 -20.38 61.39
CA MET A 161 11.28 -21.77 60.98
C MET A 161 12.73 -22.21 61.21
N GLU A 162 13.71 -21.33 60.97
CA GLU A 162 15.14 -21.60 61.20
C GLU A 162 15.47 -21.69 62.71
N ASN A 163 15.04 -20.70 63.49
CA ASN A 163 15.45 -20.56 64.88
C ASN A 163 14.67 -21.47 65.84
N GLU A 164 13.36 -21.65 65.64
CA GLU A 164 12.52 -22.43 66.55
C GLU A 164 12.33 -23.89 66.10
N TYR A 165 12.44 -24.17 64.81
CA TYR A 165 12.15 -25.49 64.23
C TYR A 165 13.34 -26.13 63.49
N HIS A 166 14.51 -25.48 63.49
CA HIS A 166 15.75 -25.96 62.88
C HIS A 166 15.66 -26.27 61.37
N TYR A 167 14.86 -25.49 60.63
CA TYR A 167 14.78 -25.54 59.17
C TYR A 167 16.00 -24.89 58.52
N ILE A 168 16.31 -25.27 57.29
CA ILE A 168 17.39 -24.69 56.50
C ILE A 168 16.79 -23.74 55.46
N ILE A 169 17.40 -22.56 55.31
CA ILE A 169 17.06 -21.58 54.28
C ILE A 169 18.04 -21.72 53.10
N TYR A 170 17.51 -21.86 51.89
CA TYR A 170 18.30 -21.94 50.66
C TYR A 170 17.77 -21.00 49.60
N LYS A 171 18.67 -20.19 49.00
CA LYS A 171 18.36 -19.28 47.90
C LYS A 171 19.06 -19.76 46.63
N ASN A 172 18.28 -19.92 45.55
CA ASN A 172 18.78 -20.24 44.22
C ASN A 172 18.43 -19.12 43.24
N GLU A 173 19.44 -18.56 42.59
CA GLU A 173 19.27 -17.52 41.57
C GLU A 173 19.62 -18.08 40.19
N SER A 174 18.73 -17.89 39.23
CA SER A 174 18.94 -18.33 37.85
C SER A 174 18.56 -17.23 36.85
N LYS A 175 19.30 -17.18 35.73
CA LYS A 175 19.00 -16.31 34.59
C LYS A 175 18.54 -17.18 33.42
N VAL A 176 17.33 -16.94 32.93
CA VAL A 176 16.80 -17.60 31.71
C VAL A 176 16.34 -16.52 30.74
N LYS A 177 16.92 -16.45 29.53
CA LYS A 177 16.52 -15.55 28.43
C LYS A 177 16.13 -14.13 28.90
N ASN A 178 17.04 -13.44 29.59
CA ASN A 178 16.88 -12.07 30.12
C ASN A 178 15.91 -11.88 31.30
N MET A 179 15.45 -12.95 31.95
CA MET A 179 14.61 -12.89 33.16
C MET A 179 15.40 -13.37 34.38
N HIS A 180 15.41 -12.59 35.46
CA HIS A 180 16.01 -12.98 36.74
C HIS A 180 14.97 -13.71 37.59
N ILE A 181 15.26 -14.97 37.93
CA ILE A 181 14.37 -15.82 38.70
C ILE A 181 15.08 -16.20 40.00
N GLU A 182 14.52 -15.76 41.11
CA GLU A 182 14.96 -16.12 42.46
C GLU A 182 13.99 -17.16 43.02
N GLN A 183 14.53 -18.27 43.53
CA GLN A 183 13.78 -19.27 44.26
C GLN A 183 14.27 -19.32 45.70
N LEU A 184 13.36 -19.12 46.65
CA LEU A 184 13.64 -19.20 48.08
C LEU A 184 13.00 -20.46 48.65
N PHE A 185 13.76 -21.23 49.40
CA PHE A 185 13.35 -22.48 50.02
C PHE A 185 13.58 -22.41 51.54
N VAL A 186 12.57 -22.79 52.31
CA VAL A 186 12.70 -23.11 53.74
C VAL A 186 12.29 -24.57 53.90
N TYR A 187 13.18 -25.45 54.34
CA TYR A 187 12.94 -26.89 54.36
C TYR A 187 13.48 -27.58 55.62
N GLN A 188 12.84 -28.67 56.02
CA GLN A 188 13.21 -29.40 57.24
C GLN A 188 14.54 -30.15 57.05
N LYS A 189 15.40 -30.13 58.08
CA LYS A 189 16.71 -30.81 58.07
C LYS A 189 16.53 -32.31 57.81
N GLY A 190 17.18 -32.85 56.78
CA GLY A 190 17.06 -34.25 56.34
C GLY A 190 16.08 -34.50 55.18
N VAL A 191 15.34 -33.48 54.72
CA VAL A 191 14.52 -33.57 53.50
C VAL A 191 15.44 -33.40 52.28
N HIS A 192 15.63 -34.45 51.49
CA HIS A 192 16.31 -34.34 50.20
C HIS A 192 15.46 -33.45 49.27
N ILE A 193 16.02 -32.29 48.89
CA ILE A 193 15.51 -31.50 47.78
C ILE A 193 15.86 -32.27 46.51
N GLU A 194 15.06 -33.27 46.13
CA GLU A 194 14.99 -33.60 44.72
C GLU A 194 14.67 -32.29 44.02
N THR A 195 15.50 -31.88 43.08
CA THR A 195 15.20 -30.75 42.21
C THR A 195 13.90 -31.09 41.50
N ILE A 196 12.76 -30.66 42.07
CA ILE A 196 11.44 -30.79 41.46
C ILE A 196 11.40 -29.77 40.29
N ALA A 197 12.21 -30.02 39.27
CA ALA A 197 11.80 -29.81 37.90
C ALA A 197 10.87 -31.00 37.57
N ARG A 198 9.66 -30.99 38.15
CA ARG A 198 8.54 -31.58 37.43
C ARG A 198 8.12 -30.50 36.44
N PRO A 199 8.63 -30.49 35.21
CA PRO A 199 8.06 -29.59 34.23
C PRO A 199 6.57 -29.94 34.17
N VAL A 200 5.71 -28.91 34.09
CA VAL A 200 4.35 -29.09 33.59
C VAL A 200 4.47 -30.06 32.42
N LYS A 201 3.94 -31.29 32.60
CA LYS A 201 4.33 -32.51 31.88
C LYS A 201 4.80 -32.14 30.48
N VAL A 202 6.12 -32.21 30.22
CA VAL A 202 6.70 -31.86 28.91
C VAL A 202 5.94 -32.57 27.79
N ARG A 203 5.44 -33.78 28.05
CA ARG A 203 4.47 -34.49 27.19
C ARG A 203 3.23 -33.67 26.84
N THR A 204 2.55 -33.04 27.78
CA THR A 204 1.33 -32.24 27.53
C THR A 204 1.66 -30.96 26.76
N ALA A 205 2.77 -30.29 27.07
CA ALA A 205 3.21 -29.11 26.31
C ALA A 205 3.65 -29.48 24.89
N LEU A 206 4.37 -30.59 24.72
CA LEU A 206 4.77 -31.14 23.42
C LEU A 206 3.56 -31.64 22.62
N LEU A 207 2.55 -32.24 23.26
CA LEU A 207 1.31 -32.67 22.59
C LEU A 207 0.48 -31.48 22.10
N VAL A 208 0.44 -30.39 22.87
CA VAL A 208 -0.20 -29.13 22.43
C VAL A 208 0.58 -28.50 21.28
N LEU A 209 1.91 -28.47 21.36
CA LEU A 209 2.78 -27.98 20.28
C LEU A 209 2.67 -28.84 19.01
N LEU A 210 2.62 -30.17 19.16
CA LEU A 210 2.43 -31.11 18.06
C LEU A 210 1.05 -30.95 17.44
N GLY A 211 -0.01 -30.80 18.24
CA GLY A 211 -1.36 -30.50 17.74
C GLY A 211 -1.40 -29.20 16.95
N PHE A 212 -0.73 -28.14 17.44
CA PHE A 212 -0.61 -26.88 16.73
C PHE A 212 0.17 -27.03 15.41
N PHE A 213 1.25 -27.82 15.42
CA PHE A 213 2.05 -28.08 14.23
C PHE A 213 1.32 -28.91 13.18
N LEU A 214 0.52 -29.90 13.59
CA LEU A 214 -0.31 -30.71 12.70
C LEU A 214 -1.45 -29.89 12.07
N ILE A 215 -2.07 -28.99 12.84
CA ILE A 215 -3.07 -28.05 12.30
C ILE A 215 -2.40 -27.10 11.29
N LEU A 216 -1.24 -26.55 11.62
CA LEU A 216 -0.49 -25.68 10.70
C LEU A 216 -0.06 -26.43 9.44
N ALA A 217 0.43 -27.67 9.56
CA ALA A 217 0.78 -28.51 8.44
C ALA A 217 -0.44 -28.88 7.58
N GLY A 218 -1.61 -29.11 8.18
CA GLY A 218 -2.86 -29.33 7.46
C GLY A 218 -3.33 -28.08 6.69
N ILE A 219 -3.19 -26.89 7.29
CA ILE A 219 -3.46 -25.61 6.62
C ILE A 219 -2.48 -25.41 5.46
N VAL A 220 -1.19 -25.65 5.66
CA VAL A 220 -0.16 -25.51 4.60
C VAL A 220 -0.39 -26.54 3.49
N TYR A 221 -0.67 -27.79 3.82
CA TYR A 221 -1.03 -28.83 2.85
C TYR A 221 -2.28 -28.45 2.06
N TYR A 222 -3.32 -27.96 2.73
CA TYR A 222 -4.54 -27.46 2.08
C TYR A 222 -4.26 -26.24 1.19
N LEU A 223 -3.43 -25.29 1.60
CA LEU A 223 -3.05 -24.13 0.79
C LEU A 223 -2.20 -24.51 -0.43
N ILE A 224 -1.29 -25.47 -0.27
CA ILE A 224 -0.46 -25.99 -1.37
C ILE A 224 -1.32 -26.80 -2.35
N ASN A 225 -2.19 -27.67 -1.86
CA ASN A 225 -3.08 -28.46 -2.72
C ASN A 225 -4.18 -27.61 -3.37
N ARG A 226 -4.67 -26.55 -2.70
CA ARG A 226 -5.59 -25.58 -3.33
C ARG A 226 -4.94 -24.80 -4.49
N ASN A 227 -3.64 -24.56 -4.43
CA ASN A 227 -2.90 -23.98 -5.56
C ASN A 227 -2.63 -25.00 -6.69
N ASN A 228 -2.88 -26.29 -6.44
CA ASN A 228 -2.73 -27.38 -7.41
C ASN A 228 -4.08 -27.99 -7.84
N ASP A 229 -5.22 -27.48 -7.38
CA ASP A 229 -6.54 -27.92 -7.81
C ASP A 229 -7.03 -26.98 -8.91
N ASP A 230 -7.20 -27.51 -10.13
CA ASP A 230 -8.29 -27.26 -11.09
C ASP A 230 -9.02 -25.90 -11.01
N ASP A 231 -8.30 -24.79 -10.86
CA ASP A 231 -8.88 -23.47 -11.09
C ASP A 231 -9.19 -23.42 -12.59
N PRO A 232 -10.47 -23.40 -13.01
CA PRO A 232 -10.81 -23.37 -14.41
C PRO A 232 -10.08 -22.23 -15.13
N ASP A 233 -9.76 -21.12 -14.46
CA ASP A 233 -9.02 -20.02 -15.06
C ASP A 233 -7.58 -20.39 -15.46
N ASN A 234 -6.89 -21.24 -14.67
CA ASN A 234 -5.54 -21.73 -14.98
C ASN A 234 -5.55 -22.82 -16.05
N GLU A 235 -6.56 -23.69 -16.05
CA GLU A 235 -6.74 -24.71 -17.08
C GLU A 235 -7.08 -24.08 -18.44
N VAL A 236 -8.02 -23.12 -18.47
CA VAL A 236 -8.40 -22.35 -19.65
C VAL A 236 -7.20 -21.56 -20.18
N ALA A 237 -6.39 -20.97 -19.30
CA ALA A 237 -5.17 -20.26 -19.69
C ALA A 237 -4.10 -21.17 -20.31
N ARG A 238 -3.92 -22.39 -19.80
CA ARG A 238 -2.90 -23.34 -20.29
C ARG A 238 -3.32 -24.10 -21.54
N ASN A 239 -4.60 -24.49 -21.61
CA ASN A 239 -5.11 -25.47 -22.56
C ASN A 239 -6.16 -24.90 -23.54
N GLY A 240 -6.56 -23.64 -23.38
CA GLY A 240 -7.52 -22.98 -24.27
C GLY A 240 -6.96 -22.67 -25.66
N VAL A 241 -7.83 -22.70 -26.67
CA VAL A 241 -7.48 -22.38 -28.07
C VAL A 241 -8.11 -21.05 -28.46
N TYR A 242 -7.30 -20.05 -28.81
CA TYR A 242 -7.81 -18.74 -29.22
C TYR A 242 -8.71 -18.84 -30.46
N LEU A 243 -9.87 -18.18 -30.37
CA LEU A 243 -10.80 -18.11 -31.49
C LEU A 243 -10.27 -17.14 -32.55
N PRO A 244 -10.51 -17.41 -33.85
CA PRO A 244 -10.04 -16.55 -34.94
C PRO A 244 -10.47 -15.08 -34.78
N GLY A 245 -9.56 -14.18 -35.12
CA GLY A 245 -9.81 -12.74 -35.02
C GLY A 245 -8.53 -11.91 -34.92
N ASN A 246 -8.67 -10.58 -34.96
CA ASN A 246 -7.53 -9.67 -34.92
C ASN A 246 -7.26 -9.24 -33.48
N GLY A 247 -6.33 -9.94 -32.81
CA GLY A 247 -6.08 -9.74 -31.37
C GLY A 247 -7.25 -10.20 -30.50
N SER A 248 -7.92 -11.29 -30.90
CA SER A 248 -9.11 -11.80 -30.20
C SER A 248 -8.82 -12.13 -28.73
N PRO A 249 -9.56 -11.53 -27.76
CA PRO A 249 -9.49 -11.92 -26.36
C PRO A 249 -10.36 -13.17 -26.07
N TYR A 250 -10.94 -13.82 -27.08
CA TYR A 250 -11.78 -15.00 -26.92
C TYR A 250 -11.04 -16.28 -27.21
N LEU A 251 -11.29 -17.31 -26.41
CA LEU A 251 -10.76 -18.65 -26.63
C LEU A 251 -11.82 -19.71 -26.35
N SER A 252 -11.64 -20.90 -26.93
CA SER A 252 -12.47 -22.07 -26.66
C SER A 252 -11.74 -23.06 -25.77
N TYR A 253 -12.45 -23.61 -24.79
CA TYR A 253 -11.98 -24.70 -23.93
C TYR A 253 -13.17 -25.56 -23.51
N ASN A 254 -13.03 -26.89 -23.54
CA ASN A 254 -14.09 -27.85 -23.19
C ASN A 254 -15.46 -27.57 -23.86
N ASN A 255 -15.45 -27.24 -25.16
CA ASN A 255 -16.64 -26.92 -25.96
C ASN A 255 -17.42 -25.67 -25.49
N GLU A 256 -16.74 -24.77 -24.78
CA GLU A 256 -17.29 -23.51 -24.29
C GLU A 256 -16.41 -22.33 -24.72
N VAL A 257 -17.00 -21.12 -24.75
CA VAL A 257 -16.29 -19.88 -25.08
C VAL A 257 -15.92 -19.14 -23.80
N TYR A 258 -14.67 -18.68 -23.71
CA TYR A 258 -14.15 -17.87 -22.64
C TYR A 258 -13.63 -16.54 -23.18
N PHE A 259 -13.74 -15.48 -22.38
CA PHE A 259 -13.23 -14.15 -22.66
C PHE A 259 -12.15 -13.79 -21.65
N LEU A 260 -10.98 -13.40 -22.13
CA LEU A 260 -9.90 -12.88 -21.30
C LEU A 260 -10.20 -11.44 -20.90
N ARG A 261 -10.41 -11.23 -19.60
CA ARG A 261 -10.37 -9.89 -19.03
C ARG A 261 -8.97 -9.65 -18.46
N MET A 262 -8.21 -8.75 -19.08
CA MET A 262 -6.84 -8.42 -18.66
C MET A 262 -6.77 -8.13 -17.15
N GLY A 263 -5.90 -8.84 -16.44
CA GLY A 263 -5.70 -8.72 -15.00
C GLY A 263 -6.66 -9.55 -14.13
N ASP A 264 -7.84 -9.88 -14.64
CA ASP A 264 -8.91 -10.56 -13.89
C ASP A 264 -9.06 -12.05 -14.28
N GLY A 265 -8.44 -12.50 -15.37
CA GLY A 265 -8.49 -13.90 -15.83
C GLY A 265 -9.54 -14.18 -16.89
N TYR A 266 -9.90 -15.45 -17.06
CA TYR A 266 -10.81 -15.91 -18.10
C TYR A 266 -12.24 -16.04 -17.57
N PHE A 267 -13.20 -15.50 -18.31
CA PHE A 267 -14.61 -15.55 -17.93
C PHE A 267 -15.40 -16.29 -18.99
N LYS A 268 -16.12 -17.33 -18.60
CA LYS A 268 -17.07 -18.02 -19.48
C LYS A 268 -18.07 -17.04 -20.08
N VAL A 269 -18.20 -17.06 -21.40
CA VAL A 269 -19.22 -16.31 -22.13
C VAL A 269 -20.52 -17.10 -22.04
N LYS A 270 -21.44 -16.63 -21.20
CA LYS A 270 -22.66 -17.37 -20.89
C LYS A 270 -23.54 -17.51 -22.13
N ASP A 271 -24.10 -18.71 -22.32
CA ASP A 271 -25.06 -19.05 -23.38
C ASP A 271 -24.53 -18.94 -24.82
N ALA A 272 -23.20 -18.80 -24.99
CA ALA A 272 -22.53 -18.75 -26.27
C ALA A 272 -22.52 -20.10 -26.98
N ASP A 273 -22.92 -20.11 -28.25
CA ASP A 273 -22.75 -21.25 -29.15
C ASP A 273 -21.37 -21.20 -29.82
N LEU A 274 -20.46 -22.08 -29.39
CA LEU A 274 -19.10 -22.18 -29.91
C LEU A 274 -19.06 -22.36 -31.44
N ASN A 275 -20.01 -23.10 -32.02
CA ASN A 275 -19.97 -23.45 -33.45
C ASN A 275 -20.24 -22.23 -34.36
N SER A 276 -21.01 -21.27 -33.86
CA SER A 276 -21.34 -20.04 -34.59
C SER A 276 -20.64 -18.80 -34.03
N PHE A 277 -19.86 -18.95 -32.96
CA PHE A 277 -19.18 -17.83 -32.31
C PHE A 277 -18.11 -17.22 -33.20
N LYS A 278 -18.12 -15.89 -33.31
CA LYS A 278 -17.10 -15.11 -34.01
C LYS A 278 -16.83 -13.81 -33.28
N GLN A 279 -15.56 -13.40 -33.28
CA GLN A 279 -15.20 -12.04 -32.88
C GLN A 279 -15.78 -11.06 -33.91
N LEU A 280 -16.36 -9.96 -33.43
CA LEU A 280 -16.79 -8.86 -34.29
C LEU A 280 -15.62 -7.89 -34.47
N THR A 281 -15.19 -7.70 -35.71
CA THR A 281 -14.09 -6.80 -36.09
C THR A 281 -14.61 -5.70 -37.02
N PHE A 282 -13.97 -4.53 -36.98
CA PHE A 282 -14.31 -3.40 -37.84
C PHE A 282 -13.06 -2.89 -38.55
N LYS A 283 -13.03 -2.98 -39.89
CA LYS A 283 -11.83 -2.69 -40.70
C LYS A 283 -10.63 -3.52 -40.18
N ASN A 284 -9.49 -2.87 -39.91
CA ASN A 284 -8.29 -3.48 -39.34
C ASN A 284 -8.19 -3.28 -37.81
N GLU A 285 -9.31 -3.11 -37.11
CA GLU A 285 -9.31 -2.89 -35.66
C GLU A 285 -8.68 -4.08 -34.93
N TYR A 286 -7.77 -3.79 -34.01
CA TYR A 286 -7.09 -4.79 -33.18
C TYR A 286 -7.66 -4.82 -31.76
N GLY A 287 -7.93 -6.01 -31.25
CA GLY A 287 -8.31 -6.21 -29.85
C GLY A 287 -9.78 -5.92 -29.53
N SER A 288 -10.68 -6.06 -30.50
CA SER A 288 -12.12 -5.90 -30.26
C SER A 288 -12.60 -6.84 -29.15
N THR A 289 -13.38 -6.30 -28.20
CA THR A 289 -13.99 -7.09 -27.12
C THR A 289 -15.43 -7.51 -27.45
N MET A 290 -15.82 -7.43 -28.72
CA MET A 290 -17.16 -7.75 -29.18
C MET A 290 -17.17 -9.10 -29.87
N GLY A 291 -18.23 -9.88 -29.65
CA GLY A 291 -18.44 -11.18 -30.28
C GLY A 291 -19.90 -11.36 -30.65
N SER A 292 -20.17 -12.37 -31.47
CA SER A 292 -21.54 -12.78 -31.79
C SER A 292 -21.59 -14.27 -32.00
N ASP A 293 -22.72 -14.87 -31.71
CA ASP A 293 -23.08 -16.21 -32.18
C ASP A 293 -24.38 -16.15 -33.00
N ALA A 294 -25.00 -17.30 -33.27
CA ALA A 294 -26.26 -17.39 -34.00
C ALA A 294 -27.47 -16.76 -33.27
N ARG A 295 -27.39 -16.44 -31.98
CA ARG A 295 -28.54 -15.94 -31.17
C ARG A 295 -28.29 -14.63 -30.41
N HIS A 296 -27.04 -14.24 -30.23
CA HIS A 296 -26.66 -13.14 -29.35
C HIS A 296 -25.50 -12.32 -29.89
N ILE A 297 -25.45 -11.07 -29.46
CA ILE A 297 -24.26 -10.21 -29.54
C ILE A 297 -23.69 -10.08 -28.14
N TYR A 298 -22.38 -10.16 -28.02
CA TYR A 298 -21.63 -10.15 -26.77
C TYR A 298 -20.70 -8.94 -26.70
N SER A 299 -20.53 -8.42 -25.48
CA SER A 299 -19.43 -7.55 -25.10
C SER A 299 -18.70 -8.20 -23.93
N GLY A 300 -17.45 -8.61 -24.16
CA GLY A 300 -16.71 -9.48 -23.28
C GLY A 300 -17.47 -10.79 -23.05
N ASN A 301 -17.71 -11.12 -21.77
CA ASN A 301 -18.39 -12.34 -21.37
C ASN A 301 -19.92 -12.21 -21.20
N LYS A 302 -20.51 -11.07 -21.59
CA LYS A 302 -21.94 -10.78 -21.39
C LYS A 302 -22.64 -10.54 -22.73
N SER A 303 -23.85 -11.06 -22.88
CA SER A 303 -24.73 -10.70 -23.98
C SER A 303 -25.29 -9.27 -23.80
N ILE A 304 -25.58 -8.60 -24.91
CA ILE A 304 -26.17 -7.27 -24.92
C ILE A 304 -27.69 -7.42 -24.85
N PRO A 305 -28.35 -7.00 -23.76
CA PRO A 305 -29.79 -7.17 -23.64
C PRO A 305 -30.55 -6.21 -24.57
N GLY A 306 -31.60 -6.72 -25.22
CA GLY A 306 -32.55 -5.91 -26.00
C GLY A 306 -32.08 -5.48 -27.39
N ILE A 307 -30.87 -5.87 -27.83
CA ILE A 307 -30.41 -5.64 -29.20
C ILE A 307 -31.11 -6.59 -30.16
N ASP A 308 -31.57 -6.07 -31.30
CA ASP A 308 -32.03 -6.92 -32.41
C ASP A 308 -30.81 -7.51 -33.15
N GLN A 309 -30.45 -8.72 -32.76
CA GLN A 309 -29.31 -9.44 -33.31
C GLN A 309 -29.42 -9.67 -34.83
N THR A 310 -30.63 -9.75 -35.40
CA THR A 310 -30.81 -9.97 -36.85
C THR A 310 -30.39 -8.76 -37.68
N THR A 311 -30.42 -7.58 -37.08
CA THR A 311 -30.06 -6.31 -37.73
C THR A 311 -28.85 -5.64 -37.11
N ALA A 312 -28.20 -6.31 -36.14
CA ALA A 312 -27.04 -5.80 -35.44
C ALA A 312 -25.82 -5.68 -36.35
N ILE A 313 -25.18 -4.52 -36.29
CA ILE A 313 -23.98 -4.17 -37.04
C ILE A 313 -22.96 -3.65 -36.04
N TYR A 314 -21.79 -4.30 -35.99
CA TYR A 314 -20.64 -3.77 -35.28
C TYR A 314 -20.03 -2.61 -36.06
N VAL A 315 -19.91 -1.45 -35.42
CA VAL A 315 -19.39 -0.23 -36.08
C VAL A 315 -18.01 0.17 -35.56
N GLY A 316 -17.34 -0.69 -34.79
CA GLY A 316 -16.01 -0.44 -34.23
C GLY A 316 -16.04 0.17 -32.84
N GLN A 317 -14.90 0.14 -32.15
CA GLN A 317 -14.61 0.79 -30.87
C GLN A 317 -15.59 0.40 -29.75
N ASN A 318 -16.02 -0.87 -29.75
CA ASN A 318 -17.06 -1.44 -28.88
C ASN A 318 -18.49 -0.88 -29.08
N TYR A 319 -18.76 -0.19 -30.19
CA TYR A 319 -20.11 0.22 -30.55
C TYR A 319 -20.77 -0.81 -31.47
N VAL A 320 -22.01 -1.14 -31.16
CA VAL A 320 -22.89 -1.95 -32.01
C VAL A 320 -24.22 -1.23 -32.14
N LYS A 321 -24.85 -1.33 -33.30
CA LYS A 321 -26.17 -0.76 -33.54
C LYS A 321 -27.09 -1.77 -34.21
N ASP A 322 -28.37 -1.71 -33.88
CA ASP A 322 -29.42 -2.33 -34.69
C ASP A 322 -30.17 -1.24 -35.48
N ARG A 323 -31.33 -1.57 -36.08
CA ARG A 323 -32.11 -0.58 -36.85
C ARG A 323 -32.61 0.63 -36.03
N LYS A 324 -32.76 0.50 -34.71
CA LYS A 324 -33.41 1.49 -33.84
C LYS A 324 -32.50 2.02 -32.74
N SER A 325 -31.54 1.21 -32.28
CA SER A 325 -30.80 1.43 -31.05
C SER A 325 -29.30 1.33 -31.30
N VAL A 326 -28.54 2.09 -30.52
CA VAL A 326 -27.08 2.03 -30.48
C VAL A 326 -26.65 1.63 -29.07
N PHE A 327 -25.61 0.82 -28.98
CA PHE A 327 -25.04 0.34 -27.73
C PHE A 327 -23.53 0.56 -27.71
N TYR A 328 -23.01 1.02 -26.58
CA TYR A 328 -21.59 0.94 -26.23
C TYR A 328 -21.41 -0.20 -25.24
N LYS A 329 -20.67 -1.24 -25.63
CA LYS A 329 -20.61 -2.50 -24.87
C LYS A 329 -22.03 -3.01 -24.60
N THR A 330 -22.41 -3.21 -23.34
CA THR A 330 -23.75 -3.66 -22.95
C THR A 330 -24.74 -2.52 -22.64
N LYS A 331 -24.33 -1.25 -22.79
CA LYS A 331 -25.16 -0.09 -22.45
C LYS A 331 -25.78 0.51 -23.70
N GLN A 332 -27.11 0.64 -23.73
CA GLN A 332 -27.81 1.39 -24.76
C GLN A 332 -27.50 2.88 -24.61
N ILE A 333 -27.28 3.57 -25.73
CA ILE A 333 -27.06 5.02 -25.79
C ILE A 333 -28.42 5.67 -26.10
N PRO A 334 -29.02 6.40 -25.14
CA PRO A 334 -30.32 7.04 -25.34
C PRO A 334 -30.28 8.09 -26.45
N ASP A 335 -31.34 8.15 -27.25
CA ASP A 335 -31.57 9.18 -28.28
C ASP A 335 -30.45 9.29 -29.33
N ALA A 336 -29.67 8.22 -29.53
CA ALA A 336 -28.69 8.12 -30.61
C ALA A 336 -29.38 7.76 -31.92
N ASP A 337 -29.03 8.44 -33.01
CA ASP A 337 -29.59 8.17 -34.32
C ASP A 337 -28.88 6.97 -34.96
N ALA A 338 -29.42 5.77 -34.75
CA ALA A 338 -28.81 4.52 -35.25
C ALA A 338 -28.56 4.52 -36.77
N ALA A 339 -29.40 5.19 -37.55
CA ALA A 339 -29.25 5.28 -39.00
C ALA A 339 -27.92 5.95 -39.40
N SER A 340 -27.58 7.08 -38.78
CA SER A 340 -26.35 7.84 -39.06
C SER A 340 -25.17 7.54 -38.14
N PHE A 341 -25.35 6.72 -37.11
CA PHE A 341 -24.30 6.44 -36.13
C PHE A 341 -23.08 5.74 -36.74
N GLU A 342 -21.89 6.28 -36.48
CA GLU A 342 -20.60 5.76 -36.89
C GLU A 342 -19.51 5.99 -35.84
N SER A 343 -18.49 5.12 -35.83
CA SER A 343 -17.31 5.30 -34.99
C SER A 343 -16.38 6.36 -35.57
N LEU A 344 -15.79 7.20 -34.71
CA LEU A 344 -14.77 8.16 -35.13
C LEU A 344 -13.44 7.44 -35.25
N SER A 345 -12.82 7.49 -36.44
CA SER A 345 -11.50 6.89 -36.66
C SER A 345 -10.39 7.75 -36.07
N HIS A 346 -9.45 7.14 -35.36
CA HIS A 346 -8.22 7.82 -34.93
C HIS A 346 -7.14 7.74 -36.03
N GLN A 347 -6.42 8.84 -36.23
CA GLN A 347 -5.47 9.00 -37.35
C GLN A 347 -4.38 7.93 -37.45
N ARG A 348 -3.96 7.35 -36.32
CA ARG A 348 -2.83 6.39 -36.25
C ARG A 348 -3.13 5.07 -35.54
N ILE A 349 -4.28 4.97 -34.88
CA ILE A 349 -4.58 3.88 -33.93
C ILE A 349 -5.98 3.39 -34.27
N ASN A 350 -6.14 2.09 -34.48
CA ASN A 350 -7.45 1.49 -34.65
C ASN A 350 -7.63 0.39 -33.59
N THR A 351 -7.87 0.83 -32.35
CA THR A 351 -8.13 -0.06 -31.21
C THR A 351 -9.27 0.51 -30.37
N PRO A 352 -10.02 -0.33 -29.63
CA PRO A 352 -11.20 0.13 -28.89
C PRO A 352 -10.93 1.12 -27.74
N ILE A 353 -9.66 1.43 -27.45
CA ILE A 353 -9.29 2.45 -26.47
C ILE A 353 -9.73 3.85 -26.91
N PHE A 354 -9.77 4.13 -28.22
CA PHE A 354 -10.29 5.39 -28.77
C PHE A 354 -11.82 5.32 -28.87
N SER A 355 -12.52 5.31 -27.74
CA SER A 355 -13.97 5.07 -27.68
C SER A 355 -14.84 6.27 -28.11
N TYR A 356 -14.53 6.94 -29.23
CA TYR A 356 -15.32 8.06 -29.74
C TYR A 356 -16.21 7.69 -30.93
N ALA A 357 -17.39 8.29 -31.03
CA ALA A 357 -18.34 8.06 -32.11
C ALA A 357 -19.16 9.33 -32.40
N LYS A 358 -19.92 9.33 -33.49
CA LYS A 358 -20.88 10.39 -33.79
C LYS A 358 -22.09 9.84 -34.51
N ASP A 359 -23.18 10.58 -34.42
CA ASP A 359 -24.28 10.50 -35.37
C ASP A 359 -24.44 11.88 -36.05
N LYS A 360 -25.49 12.07 -36.84
CA LYS A 360 -25.74 13.35 -37.53
C LYS A 360 -25.96 14.56 -36.61
N ASN A 361 -26.25 14.34 -35.33
CA ASN A 361 -26.65 15.37 -34.36
C ASN A 361 -25.65 15.56 -33.22
N LYS A 362 -24.95 14.50 -32.79
CA LYS A 362 -24.17 14.44 -31.55
C LYS A 362 -22.85 13.70 -31.73
N VAL A 363 -21.89 14.06 -30.89
CA VAL A 363 -20.61 13.34 -30.73
C VAL A 363 -20.62 12.66 -29.37
N TYR A 364 -20.05 11.46 -29.30
CA TYR A 364 -20.06 10.60 -28.11
C TYR A 364 -18.65 10.17 -27.71
N TYR A 365 -18.43 10.09 -26.41
CA TYR A 365 -17.36 9.30 -25.80
C TYR A 365 -18.03 8.21 -24.96
N LYS A 366 -17.83 6.95 -25.36
CA LYS A 366 -18.58 5.81 -24.83
C LYS A 366 -20.09 6.09 -24.92
N GLU A 367 -20.83 5.96 -23.81
CA GLU A 367 -22.25 6.30 -23.74
C GLU A 367 -22.55 7.80 -23.53
N TYR A 368 -21.54 8.65 -23.35
CA TYR A 368 -21.72 10.06 -22.97
C TYR A 368 -21.65 11.01 -24.17
N VAL A 369 -22.56 11.98 -24.21
CA VAL A 369 -22.57 13.04 -25.24
C VAL A 369 -21.53 14.10 -24.92
N LEU A 370 -20.71 14.48 -25.90
CA LEU A 370 -19.80 15.62 -25.78
C LEU A 370 -20.59 16.93 -25.88
N PRO A 371 -20.53 17.82 -24.87
CA PRO A 371 -21.31 19.04 -24.89
C PRO A 371 -20.74 20.04 -25.91
N GLN A 372 -21.64 20.65 -26.70
CA GLN A 372 -21.33 21.71 -27.67
C GLN A 372 -20.37 21.28 -28.81
N ALA A 373 -20.19 19.98 -29.01
CA ALA A 373 -19.31 19.48 -30.04
C ALA A 373 -19.86 19.73 -31.44
N ASP A 374 -19.02 20.20 -32.34
CA ASP A 374 -19.34 20.30 -33.76
C ASP A 374 -19.08 18.96 -34.47
N VAL A 375 -20.16 18.25 -34.75
CA VAL A 375 -20.20 16.94 -35.45
C VAL A 375 -19.42 16.95 -36.77
N ASN A 376 -19.39 18.08 -37.48
CA ASN A 376 -18.78 18.19 -38.80
C ASN A 376 -17.26 18.41 -38.74
N SER A 377 -16.74 18.97 -37.65
CA SER A 377 -15.32 19.29 -37.51
C SER A 377 -14.58 18.50 -36.43
N ILE A 378 -15.28 17.62 -35.71
CA ILE A 378 -14.67 16.74 -34.71
C ILE A 378 -13.60 15.83 -35.33
N SER A 379 -12.45 15.73 -34.66
CA SER A 379 -11.30 14.95 -35.12
C SER A 379 -10.44 14.46 -33.96
N SER A 380 -9.74 13.35 -34.17
CA SER A 380 -8.74 12.83 -33.22
C SER A 380 -7.43 13.63 -33.28
N LEU A 381 -6.60 13.49 -32.25
CA LEU A 381 -5.22 13.97 -32.25
C LEU A 381 -4.23 12.83 -32.53
N PRO A 382 -3.12 13.04 -33.25
CA PRO A 382 -2.24 11.94 -33.66
C PRO A 382 -1.44 11.29 -32.51
N ALA A 383 -1.16 12.03 -31.43
CA ALA A 383 -0.24 11.62 -30.37
C ALA A 383 -0.93 11.14 -29.08
N THR A 384 -2.27 11.06 -29.06
CA THR A 384 -3.04 10.61 -27.89
C THR A 384 -4.45 10.18 -28.26
N VAL A 385 -4.95 9.16 -27.56
CA VAL A 385 -6.31 8.63 -27.69
C VAL A 385 -7.30 9.27 -26.71
N GLU A 386 -6.80 10.05 -25.76
CA GLU A 386 -7.61 10.58 -24.65
C GLU A 386 -8.34 11.87 -25.04
N TYR A 387 -7.84 12.59 -26.04
CA TYR A 387 -8.36 13.89 -26.47
C TYR A 387 -8.92 13.85 -27.89
N VAL A 388 -9.97 14.65 -28.11
CA VAL A 388 -10.48 15.02 -29.43
C VAL A 388 -10.69 16.53 -29.50
N LYS A 389 -10.77 17.07 -30.70
CA LYS A 389 -11.04 18.51 -30.90
C LYS A 389 -11.95 18.72 -32.09
N ASP A 390 -12.71 19.81 -32.03
CA ASP A 390 -13.43 20.34 -33.17
C ASP A 390 -12.86 21.73 -33.56
N SER A 391 -13.56 22.46 -34.43
CA SER A 391 -13.11 23.77 -34.90
C SER A 391 -13.11 24.90 -33.87
N LYS A 392 -13.64 24.66 -32.65
CA LYS A 392 -13.79 25.65 -31.57
C LYS A 392 -13.34 25.13 -30.21
N HIS A 393 -13.55 23.86 -29.93
CA HIS A 393 -13.41 23.25 -28.62
C HIS A 393 -12.43 22.08 -28.63
N ALA A 394 -11.89 21.79 -27.46
CA ALA A 394 -11.12 20.59 -27.17
C ALA A 394 -11.77 19.81 -26.03
N TYR A 395 -11.62 18.49 -26.07
CA TYR A 395 -12.26 17.57 -25.14
C TYR A 395 -11.24 16.59 -24.58
N TYR A 396 -11.38 16.27 -23.31
CA TYR A 396 -10.74 15.13 -22.67
C TYR A 396 -11.84 14.16 -22.29
N HIS A 397 -11.89 13.00 -22.96
CA HIS A 397 -13.02 12.09 -22.87
C HIS A 397 -14.35 12.80 -23.17
N GLU A 398 -15.36 12.67 -22.30
CA GLU A 398 -16.65 13.34 -22.42
C GLU A 398 -16.60 14.83 -22.00
N HIS A 399 -15.51 15.29 -21.40
CA HIS A 399 -15.45 16.62 -20.78
C HIS A 399 -14.95 17.70 -21.74
N LEU A 400 -15.74 18.76 -21.88
CA LEU A 400 -15.33 20.00 -22.55
C LEU A 400 -14.25 20.73 -21.73
N LEU A 401 -13.11 20.99 -22.38
CA LEU A 401 -12.02 21.79 -21.83
C LEU A 401 -12.35 23.27 -22.00
N LYS A 402 -13.02 23.84 -21.00
CA LYS A 402 -13.52 25.22 -21.05
C LYS A 402 -12.42 26.23 -21.39
N GLY A 403 -12.69 27.05 -22.41
CA GLY A 403 -11.81 28.13 -22.85
C GLY A 403 -10.64 27.71 -23.74
N MET A 404 -10.46 26.41 -24.02
CA MET A 404 -9.46 25.93 -24.97
C MET A 404 -9.90 26.18 -26.42
N ASP A 405 -8.99 26.67 -27.26
CA ASP A 405 -9.22 26.84 -28.70
C ASP A 405 -8.92 25.55 -29.47
N GLY A 406 -9.98 24.87 -29.93
CA GLY A 406 -9.90 23.64 -30.71
C GLY A 406 -9.09 23.74 -32.01
N ARG A 407 -8.93 24.94 -32.60
CA ARG A 407 -8.14 25.10 -33.84
C ARG A 407 -6.67 24.84 -33.60
N ASN A 408 -6.14 25.42 -32.53
CA ASN A 408 -4.73 25.40 -32.17
C ASN A 408 -4.40 24.30 -31.14
N PHE A 409 -5.41 23.59 -30.64
CA PHE A 409 -5.22 22.56 -29.63
C PHE A 409 -4.39 21.38 -30.13
N THR A 410 -3.35 21.06 -29.36
CA THR A 410 -2.49 19.88 -29.52
C THR A 410 -2.37 19.18 -28.18
N ALA A 411 -2.15 17.87 -28.20
CA ALA A 411 -1.93 17.10 -27.00
C ALA A 411 -1.04 15.88 -27.28
N GLU A 412 -0.33 15.43 -26.26
CA GLU A 412 0.58 14.30 -26.32
C GLU A 412 0.52 13.50 -25.01
N LYS A 413 0.87 12.21 -25.11
CA LYS A 413 1.09 11.35 -23.95
C LYS A 413 2.53 11.54 -23.46
N LEU A 414 2.70 11.86 -22.18
CA LEU A 414 4.03 12.08 -21.58
C LEU A 414 4.59 10.79 -20.97
N ASP A 415 3.75 10.02 -20.29
CA ASP A 415 4.07 8.68 -19.78
C ASP A 415 2.79 7.82 -19.65
N TYR A 416 2.83 6.73 -18.88
CA TYR A 416 1.69 5.85 -18.71
C TYR A 416 0.50 6.48 -17.97
N ALA A 417 0.73 7.53 -17.17
CA ALA A 417 -0.26 8.16 -16.29
C ALA A 417 -0.58 9.62 -16.66
N LEU A 418 0.26 10.29 -17.42
CA LEU A 418 0.13 11.71 -17.73
C LEU A 418 -0.01 11.98 -19.23
N THR A 419 -0.97 12.84 -19.54
CA THR A 419 -1.15 13.48 -20.83
C THR A 419 -1.14 14.98 -20.67
N TYR A 420 -0.57 15.67 -21.65
CA TYR A 420 -0.50 17.13 -21.66
C TYR A 420 -1.08 17.67 -22.95
N GLY A 421 -1.85 18.74 -22.84
CA GLY A 421 -2.40 19.47 -23.98
C GLY A 421 -2.28 20.98 -23.83
N THR A 422 -2.31 21.68 -24.95
CA THR A 422 -2.26 23.14 -25.00
C THR A 422 -2.78 23.66 -26.34
N ASP A 423 -3.37 24.86 -26.32
CA ASP A 423 -3.69 25.65 -27.52
C ASP A 423 -2.68 26.80 -27.75
N GLY A 424 -1.57 26.80 -27.00
CA GLY A 424 -0.56 27.85 -26.99
C GLY A 424 -0.82 28.99 -25.99
N ARG A 425 -2.02 29.09 -25.41
CA ARG A 425 -2.36 30.08 -24.37
C ARG A 425 -2.72 29.42 -23.05
N GLN A 426 -3.46 28.32 -23.09
CA GLN A 426 -3.86 27.55 -21.93
C GLN A 426 -3.19 26.17 -21.95
N HIS A 427 -3.15 25.56 -20.77
CA HIS A 427 -2.51 24.26 -20.55
C HIS A 427 -3.50 23.32 -19.87
N VAL A 428 -3.45 22.04 -20.21
CA VAL A 428 -4.26 20.98 -19.61
C VAL A 428 -3.39 19.77 -19.32
N VAL A 429 -3.63 19.12 -18.18
CA VAL A 429 -3.01 17.84 -17.82
C VAL A 429 -4.11 16.90 -17.37
N ASN A 430 -4.24 15.73 -18.01
CA ASN A 430 -5.29 14.74 -17.74
C ASN A 430 -6.71 15.34 -17.67
N GLY A 431 -7.03 16.24 -18.60
CA GLY A 431 -8.33 16.94 -18.64
C GLY A 431 -8.48 18.10 -17.65
N ILE A 432 -7.52 18.32 -16.75
CA ILE A 432 -7.53 19.43 -15.80
C ILE A 432 -6.89 20.64 -16.45
N VAL A 433 -7.70 21.65 -16.77
CA VAL A 433 -7.22 22.93 -17.30
C VAL A 433 -6.52 23.72 -16.21
N PHE A 434 -5.41 24.38 -16.55
CA PHE A 434 -4.64 25.21 -15.62
C PHE A 434 -5.54 26.34 -15.08
N PRO A 435 -5.79 26.41 -13.76
CA PRO A 435 -6.73 27.35 -13.20
C PRO A 435 -6.12 28.75 -12.99
N VAL A 436 -6.97 29.77 -12.95
CA VAL A 436 -6.57 31.14 -12.57
C VAL A 436 -6.14 31.20 -11.10
N GLU A 437 -6.87 30.54 -10.21
CA GLU A 437 -6.54 30.44 -8.79
C GLU A 437 -5.83 29.12 -8.51
N VAL A 438 -4.58 29.19 -8.07
CA VAL A 438 -3.74 28.02 -7.78
C VAL A 438 -3.45 27.95 -6.29
N GLN A 439 -3.65 26.80 -5.66
CA GLN A 439 -3.35 26.63 -4.24
C GLN A 439 -1.85 26.75 -3.96
N ASP A 440 -1.51 27.59 -3.00
CA ASP A 440 -0.20 27.72 -2.35
C ASP A 440 -0.19 26.86 -1.08
N ARG A 441 0.96 26.27 -0.77
CA ARG A 441 1.14 25.37 0.39
C ARG A 441 0.93 26.07 1.73
N LEU A 442 1.34 27.33 1.85
CA LEU A 442 1.40 28.08 3.11
C LEU A 442 0.40 29.24 3.15
N TRP A 443 0.05 29.81 1.99
CA TRP A 443 -0.61 31.12 1.92
C TRP A 443 -1.99 31.10 1.23
N GLY A 444 -2.64 29.92 1.15
CA GLY A 444 -3.98 29.80 0.58
C GLY A 444 -3.96 29.63 -0.94
N SER A 445 -4.33 30.66 -1.70
CA SER A 445 -4.26 30.64 -3.17
C SER A 445 -3.52 31.84 -3.74
N VAL A 446 -2.98 31.66 -4.93
CA VAL A 446 -2.34 32.70 -5.72
C VAL A 446 -3.00 32.78 -7.10
N THR A 447 -3.22 34.00 -7.57
CA THR A 447 -3.73 34.25 -8.92
C THR A 447 -2.60 34.15 -9.95
N ALA A 448 -2.73 33.19 -10.87
CA ALA A 448 -1.80 32.99 -11.98
C ALA A 448 -2.14 33.88 -13.19
N ASP A 449 -1.13 34.49 -13.80
CA ASP A 449 -1.30 35.26 -15.04
C ASP A 449 -1.27 34.34 -16.27
N LEU A 450 -2.44 33.79 -16.63
CA LEU A 450 -2.57 32.85 -17.75
C LEU A 450 -2.09 33.44 -19.09
N ARG A 451 -2.04 34.77 -19.26
CA ARG A 451 -1.56 35.40 -20.50
C ARG A 451 -0.05 35.28 -20.68
N GLN A 452 0.68 35.10 -19.58
CA GLN A 452 2.13 34.97 -19.56
C GLN A 452 2.56 33.54 -19.23
N MET A 453 1.61 32.60 -19.13
CA MET A 453 1.87 31.22 -18.76
C MET A 453 2.70 30.52 -19.84
N ALA A 454 3.77 29.87 -19.40
CA ALA A 454 4.66 29.10 -20.23
C ALA A 454 5.02 27.78 -19.56
N LEU A 455 5.05 26.71 -20.35
CA LEU A 455 5.60 25.42 -19.95
C LEU A 455 7.12 25.48 -19.93
N LEU A 456 7.73 25.26 -18.77
CA LEU A 456 9.18 25.22 -18.59
C LEU A 456 9.75 23.80 -18.72
N GLN A 457 8.98 22.79 -18.31
CA GLN A 457 9.42 21.41 -18.30
C GLN A 457 8.26 20.43 -18.52
N LYS A 458 8.44 19.51 -19.45
CA LYS A 458 7.66 18.27 -19.62
C LYS A 458 8.32 17.13 -18.86
N ARG A 459 7.50 16.20 -18.39
CA ARG A 459 7.98 14.93 -17.85
C ARG A 459 8.71 14.15 -18.96
N ALA A 460 9.89 13.62 -18.64
CA ALA A 460 10.75 12.86 -19.56
C ALA A 460 11.78 12.05 -18.74
N SER A 461 12.68 11.30 -19.40
CA SER A 461 13.80 10.64 -18.70
C SER A 461 14.56 11.66 -17.85
N GLY A 462 14.54 11.46 -16.54
CA GLY A 462 15.14 12.38 -15.57
C GLY A 462 14.47 13.76 -15.42
N ARG A 463 13.21 13.92 -15.81
CA ARG A 463 12.43 15.13 -15.54
C ARG A 463 11.10 14.70 -14.98
N LEU A 464 10.92 14.86 -13.67
CA LEU A 464 9.85 14.17 -12.93
C LEU A 464 8.55 14.98 -12.88
N HIS A 465 8.65 16.29 -12.66
CA HIS A 465 7.49 17.18 -12.57
C HIS A 465 7.30 18.01 -13.84
N LEU A 466 6.03 18.23 -14.22
CA LEU A 466 5.64 19.27 -15.17
C LEU A 466 5.78 20.63 -14.50
N LEU A 467 6.50 21.57 -15.13
CA LEU A 467 6.78 22.89 -14.55
C LEU A 467 6.26 24.00 -15.46
N PHE A 468 5.70 25.04 -14.85
CA PHE A 468 5.15 26.20 -15.55
C PHE A 468 5.58 27.49 -14.87
N SER A 469 5.62 28.58 -15.62
CA SER A 469 5.79 29.93 -15.06
C SER A 469 4.92 30.95 -15.78
N ASP A 470 4.38 31.89 -15.02
CA ASP A 470 3.65 33.06 -15.52
C ASP A 470 4.51 34.35 -15.46
N LEU A 471 5.84 34.19 -15.44
CA LEU A 471 6.84 35.23 -15.19
C LEU A 471 6.84 35.84 -13.77
N ARG A 472 5.90 35.47 -12.90
CA ARG A 472 5.86 35.92 -11.49
C ARG A 472 6.19 34.80 -10.52
N SER A 473 5.73 33.60 -10.85
CA SER A 473 5.81 32.40 -10.02
C SER A 473 6.18 31.17 -10.84
N LEU A 474 6.66 30.16 -10.12
CA LEU A 474 6.86 28.79 -10.58
C LEU A 474 5.69 27.93 -10.08
N TYR A 475 5.14 27.11 -10.97
CA TYR A 475 4.06 26.18 -10.70
C TYR A 475 4.43 24.77 -11.16
N TYR A 476 3.73 23.77 -10.64
CA TYR A 476 3.86 22.39 -11.08
C TYR A 476 2.53 21.65 -11.05
N PHE A 477 2.47 20.53 -11.76
CA PHE A 477 1.35 19.58 -11.64
C PHE A 477 1.70 18.49 -10.64
N ASP A 478 0.91 18.39 -9.56
CA ASP A 478 0.99 17.32 -8.57
C ASP A 478 0.18 16.12 -9.07
N SER A 479 0.88 15.08 -9.50
CA SER A 479 0.26 13.87 -10.06
C SER A 479 -0.52 13.06 -9.03
N ASP A 480 -0.14 13.11 -7.76
CA ASP A 480 -0.81 12.36 -6.69
C ASP A 480 -2.13 13.05 -6.33
N LYS A 481 -2.13 14.39 -6.30
CA LYS A 481 -3.34 15.18 -6.01
C LYS A 481 -4.18 15.51 -7.24
N GLN A 482 -3.69 15.18 -8.44
CA GLN A 482 -4.27 15.58 -9.73
C GLN A 482 -4.63 17.08 -9.73
N ALA A 483 -3.66 17.94 -9.44
CA ALA A 483 -3.90 19.39 -9.35
C ALA A 483 -2.65 20.22 -9.66
N PHE A 484 -2.86 21.40 -10.23
CA PHE A 484 -1.81 22.42 -10.31
C PHE A 484 -1.55 23.03 -8.93
N ARG A 485 -0.27 23.25 -8.63
CA ARG A 485 0.22 23.76 -7.36
C ARG A 485 1.20 24.89 -7.60
N HIS A 486 1.15 25.90 -6.75
CA HIS A 486 2.20 26.90 -6.70
C HIS A 486 3.42 26.31 -5.99
N ALA A 487 4.59 26.49 -6.59
CA ALA A 487 5.85 26.04 -6.00
C ALA A 487 6.54 27.17 -5.25
N LYS A 488 6.75 28.32 -5.91
CA LYS A 488 7.44 29.47 -5.35
C LYS A 488 7.22 30.72 -6.17
N ALA A 489 7.17 31.88 -5.53
CA ALA A 489 7.30 33.17 -6.21
C ALA A 489 8.73 33.33 -6.75
N LEU A 490 8.92 33.06 -8.05
CA LEU A 490 10.19 33.14 -8.75
C LEU A 490 9.96 33.87 -10.08
N LYS A 491 10.48 35.10 -10.16
CA LYS A 491 10.17 36.05 -11.23
C LYS A 491 11.05 35.84 -12.46
N GLY A 492 10.48 36.16 -13.62
CA GLY A 492 11.20 36.30 -14.90
C GLY A 492 11.55 35.00 -15.61
N LEU A 493 11.11 33.83 -15.12
CA LEU A 493 11.48 32.55 -15.72
C LEU A 493 10.80 32.33 -17.08
N ARG A 494 11.60 32.25 -18.13
CA ARG A 494 11.18 31.97 -19.50
C ARG A 494 11.73 30.62 -19.97
N PRO A 495 10.96 29.82 -20.71
CA PRO A 495 11.46 28.57 -21.26
C PRO A 495 12.64 28.81 -22.19
N PHE A 496 13.59 27.87 -22.21
CA PHE A 496 14.67 27.85 -23.21
C PHE A 496 14.70 26.48 -23.92
N VAL A 497 14.85 25.40 -23.15
CA VAL A 497 14.76 24.00 -23.60
C VAL A 497 14.07 23.20 -22.48
N ASN A 498 13.56 22.00 -22.76
CA ASN A 498 12.89 21.18 -21.74
C ASN A 498 13.73 20.98 -20.46
N GLY A 499 13.35 21.64 -19.36
CA GLY A 499 14.06 21.61 -18.07
C GLY A 499 15.18 22.64 -17.90
N VAL A 500 15.51 23.40 -18.95
CA VAL A 500 16.46 24.53 -18.92
C VAL A 500 15.72 25.81 -19.27
N PHE A 501 15.80 26.82 -18.42
CA PHE A 501 15.06 28.07 -18.58
C PHE A 501 15.93 29.26 -18.19
N LYS A 502 15.48 30.49 -18.43
CA LYS A 502 16.30 31.69 -18.24
C LYS A 502 15.49 32.85 -17.69
N ASP A 503 16.14 33.71 -16.92
CA ASP A 503 15.65 35.07 -16.66
C ASP A 503 16.41 36.08 -17.53
N ASP A 504 16.35 37.38 -17.21
CA ASP A 504 17.07 38.41 -17.96
C ASP A 504 18.61 38.34 -17.78
N HIS A 505 19.09 37.61 -16.77
CA HIS A 505 20.49 37.60 -16.34
C HIS A 505 21.17 36.24 -16.57
N VAL A 506 20.57 35.13 -16.13
CA VAL A 506 21.22 33.81 -16.00
C VAL A 506 20.34 32.65 -16.47
N ILE A 507 21.01 31.51 -16.65
CA ILE A 507 20.37 30.22 -16.93
C ILE A 507 19.96 29.52 -15.61
N TYR A 508 18.82 28.86 -15.66
CA TYR A 508 18.28 27.99 -14.62
C TYR A 508 18.12 26.58 -15.20
N TYR A 509 18.21 25.59 -14.33
CA TYR A 509 18.05 24.19 -14.72
C TYR A 509 17.48 23.38 -13.56
N THR A 510 16.90 22.25 -13.90
CA THR A 510 16.42 21.27 -12.92
C THR A 510 17.42 20.15 -12.67
N ALA A 511 17.43 19.64 -11.45
CA ALA A 511 18.00 18.34 -11.11
C ALA A 511 16.96 17.53 -10.34
N TYR A 512 17.13 16.21 -10.25
CA TYR A 512 16.17 15.39 -9.54
C TYR A 512 16.82 14.28 -8.73
N GLN A 513 16.00 13.79 -7.80
CA GLN A 513 16.35 12.70 -6.93
C GLN A 513 15.13 11.81 -6.69
N ASN A 514 15.32 10.49 -6.83
CA ASN A 514 14.34 9.52 -6.39
C ASN A 514 14.51 9.28 -4.89
N ILE A 515 13.44 9.47 -4.13
CA ILE A 515 13.36 9.04 -2.74
C ILE A 515 13.07 7.55 -2.73
N ARG A 516 13.97 6.76 -2.14
CA ARG A 516 13.83 5.30 -2.01
C ARG A 516 14.01 4.87 -0.56
N SER A 517 13.28 3.85 -0.14
CA SER A 517 13.44 3.14 1.12
C SER A 517 13.76 1.67 0.86
N ARG A 518 14.68 1.10 1.64
CA ARG A 518 14.96 -0.34 1.58
C ARG A 518 13.74 -1.21 1.88
N LYS A 519 12.80 -0.70 2.70
CA LYS A 519 11.61 -1.45 3.13
C LYS A 519 10.42 -1.30 2.17
N TYR A 520 10.30 -0.16 1.50
CA TYR A 520 9.10 0.20 0.73
C TYR A 520 9.37 0.51 -0.75
N GLY A 521 10.63 0.40 -1.20
CA GLY A 521 11.00 0.73 -2.58
C GLY A 521 10.94 2.24 -2.85
N HIS A 522 10.40 2.63 -4.00
CA HIS A 522 10.27 4.03 -4.39
C HIS A 522 9.21 4.75 -3.52
N LEU A 523 9.64 5.77 -2.79
CA LEU A 523 8.79 6.55 -1.88
C LEU A 523 8.30 7.86 -2.52
N GLY A 524 9.02 8.40 -3.50
CA GLY A 524 8.65 9.63 -4.16
C GLY A 524 9.79 10.24 -4.96
N GLU A 525 9.55 11.43 -5.46
CA GLU A 525 10.32 12.14 -6.47
C GLU A 525 10.57 13.57 -5.97
N VAL A 526 11.80 14.06 -6.13
CA VAL A 526 12.17 15.44 -5.83
C VAL A 526 12.73 16.10 -7.08
N THR A 527 12.26 17.30 -7.38
CA THR A 527 12.85 18.17 -8.40
C THR A 527 13.39 19.42 -7.74
N TYR A 528 14.68 19.64 -7.89
CA TYR A 528 15.40 20.83 -7.47
C TYR A 528 15.50 21.79 -8.64
N ILE A 529 15.33 23.08 -8.37
CA ILE A 529 15.51 24.16 -9.34
C ILE A 529 16.74 24.97 -8.93
N TYR A 530 17.73 25.03 -9.82
CA TYR A 530 18.99 25.71 -9.60
C TYR A 530 19.10 26.98 -10.44
N ARG A 531 19.55 28.05 -9.80
CA ARG A 531 20.02 29.27 -10.45
C ARG A 531 21.52 29.15 -10.71
N SER A 532 21.93 29.08 -11.97
CA SER A 532 23.36 28.97 -12.31
C SER A 532 24.08 30.31 -12.21
N LYS A 533 25.40 30.28 -12.41
CA LYS A 533 26.23 31.48 -12.67
C LYS A 533 26.39 31.79 -14.16
N ILE A 534 25.76 31.00 -15.04
CA ILE A 534 25.92 31.09 -16.49
C ILE A 534 25.08 32.27 -16.99
N PRO A 535 25.67 33.31 -17.60
CA PRO A 535 24.89 34.42 -18.14
C PRO A 535 24.00 33.94 -19.28
N GLN A 536 22.74 34.39 -19.32
CA GLN A 536 21.83 34.04 -20.42
C GLN A 536 22.26 34.67 -21.75
N LYS A 537 22.84 35.87 -21.70
CA LYS A 537 23.33 36.57 -22.89
C LYS A 537 24.51 35.81 -23.48
N GLY A 538 24.38 35.37 -24.72
CA GLY A 538 25.38 34.57 -25.43
C GLY A 538 25.22 33.05 -25.25
N PHE A 539 24.33 32.60 -24.36
CA PHE A 539 24.03 31.18 -24.21
C PHE A 539 23.15 30.72 -25.37
N VAL A 540 23.73 29.99 -26.31
CA VAL A 540 23.08 29.57 -27.55
C VAL A 540 23.15 28.07 -27.73
N ILE A 541 22.16 27.51 -28.42
CA ILE A 541 22.22 26.14 -28.92
C ILE A 541 23.32 26.09 -29.98
N TYR A 542 24.34 25.28 -29.73
CA TYR A 542 25.49 25.08 -30.61
C TYR A 542 25.22 23.97 -31.62
N LYS A 543 24.63 22.84 -31.16
CA LYS A 543 24.29 21.69 -31.98
C LYS A 543 23.16 20.89 -31.34
N GLU A 544 22.23 20.39 -32.15
CA GLU A 544 21.22 19.42 -31.74
C GLU A 544 21.57 18.05 -32.32
N ASP A 545 21.53 17.05 -31.45
CA ASP A 545 21.75 15.63 -31.75
C ASP A 545 20.53 14.83 -31.26
N GLU A 546 20.37 13.59 -31.74
CA GLU A 546 19.27 12.70 -31.31
C GLU A 546 19.24 12.49 -29.79
N HIS A 547 20.42 12.45 -29.15
CA HIS A 547 20.58 12.12 -27.74
C HIS A 547 20.87 13.34 -26.84
N LEU A 548 21.38 14.44 -27.42
CA LEU A 548 21.85 15.61 -26.68
C LEU A 548 21.49 16.92 -27.37
N ILE A 549 21.28 17.96 -26.57
CA ILE A 549 21.30 19.35 -27.02
C ILE A 549 22.55 19.99 -26.45
N LEU A 550 23.45 20.44 -27.32
CA LEU A 550 24.71 21.07 -26.94
C LEU A 550 24.58 22.58 -27.00
N TYR A 551 25.15 23.26 -26.00
CA TYR A 551 25.15 24.70 -25.88
C TYR A 551 26.57 25.25 -25.82
N ARG A 552 26.72 26.51 -26.21
CA ARG A 552 27.96 27.26 -26.06
C ARG A 552 27.70 28.55 -25.29
N GLN A 553 28.64 28.87 -24.39
CA GLN A 553 28.73 30.18 -23.77
C GLN A 553 30.20 30.59 -23.62
N GLY A 554 30.61 31.59 -24.39
CA GLY A 554 32.03 31.95 -24.54
C GLY A 554 32.85 30.76 -25.04
N ASN A 555 33.79 30.31 -24.21
CA ASN A 555 34.66 29.15 -24.50
C ASN A 555 34.20 27.85 -23.81
N GLN A 556 33.11 27.89 -23.04
CA GLN A 556 32.58 26.73 -22.32
C GLN A 556 31.41 26.12 -23.08
N TYR A 557 31.34 24.78 -23.02
CA TYR A 557 30.25 24.00 -23.61
C TYR A 557 29.42 23.32 -22.53
N TYR A 558 28.14 23.16 -22.83
CA TYR A 558 27.15 22.54 -21.95
C TYR A 558 26.28 21.58 -22.73
N ALA A 559 25.59 20.68 -22.04
CA ALA A 559 24.71 19.72 -22.65
C ALA A 559 23.43 19.49 -21.83
N THR A 560 22.33 19.28 -22.53
CA THR A 560 21.12 18.66 -22.00
C THR A 560 21.00 17.28 -22.61
N VAL A 561 20.87 16.27 -21.77
CA VAL A 561 20.61 14.90 -22.24
C VAL A 561 19.12 14.75 -22.52
N ILE A 562 18.80 14.31 -23.74
CA ILE A 562 17.43 13.94 -24.15
C ILE A 562 17.20 12.50 -23.70
N ASP A 563 18.02 11.58 -24.21
CA ASP A 563 18.09 10.17 -23.85
C ASP A 563 19.48 9.62 -24.20
N LEU A 564 20.05 8.73 -23.38
CA LEU A 564 21.29 8.02 -23.67
C LEU A 564 21.05 6.52 -23.53
N PRO A 565 21.19 5.73 -24.61
CA PRO A 565 20.94 4.30 -24.58
C PRO A 565 21.74 3.61 -23.47
N ASN A 566 21.06 2.79 -22.66
CA ASN A 566 21.64 2.02 -21.55
C ASN A 566 22.25 2.85 -20.40
N ILE A 567 22.05 4.18 -20.37
CA ILE A 567 22.57 5.04 -19.31
C ILE A 567 21.42 5.65 -18.51
N HIS A 568 21.20 5.08 -17.33
CA HIS A 568 20.25 5.58 -16.35
C HIS A 568 20.88 5.60 -14.95
N PRO A 569 20.71 6.68 -14.16
CA PRO A 569 19.81 7.84 -14.37
C PRO A 569 20.53 9.14 -14.81
N ILE A 570 19.89 9.93 -15.68
CA ILE A 570 20.35 11.27 -16.09
C ILE A 570 20.03 12.28 -14.99
N HIS A 571 20.83 12.59 -13.97
CA HIS A 571 20.36 13.35 -12.78
C HIS A 571 20.05 14.87 -12.91
N SER A 572 20.42 15.51 -14.01
CA SER A 572 20.30 16.95 -14.26
C SER A 572 19.78 17.24 -15.67
N SER A 573 19.11 18.37 -15.87
CA SER A 573 18.76 18.88 -17.20
C SER A 573 19.89 19.69 -17.84
N LEU A 574 20.93 20.05 -17.09
CA LEU A 574 22.10 20.79 -17.60
C LEU A 574 23.41 20.23 -17.04
N TYR A 575 24.34 19.95 -17.96
CA TYR A 575 25.68 19.46 -17.68
C TYR A 575 26.73 20.36 -18.33
N ILE A 576 27.88 20.46 -17.70
CA ILE A 576 29.12 21.00 -18.26
C ILE A 576 29.79 19.91 -19.09
N VAL A 577 30.23 20.26 -20.29
CA VAL A 577 31.01 19.37 -21.17
C VAL A 577 32.50 19.60 -20.92
N LYS A 578 33.22 18.55 -20.51
CA LYS A 578 34.66 18.63 -20.20
C LYS A 578 35.53 18.88 -21.45
N ASN A 579 35.23 18.17 -22.54
CA ASN A 579 35.97 18.26 -23.79
C ASN A 579 35.00 18.06 -24.98
N ILE A 580 34.71 19.13 -25.71
CA ILE A 580 33.73 19.10 -26.80
C ILE A 580 34.20 18.24 -28.00
N GLN A 581 35.47 18.34 -28.38
CA GLN A 581 36.02 17.58 -29.51
C GLN A 581 36.01 16.08 -29.23
N GLN A 582 36.26 15.68 -27.98
CA GLN A 582 36.13 14.28 -27.59
C GLN A 582 34.66 13.87 -27.54
N LEU A 583 33.77 14.68 -26.97
CA LEU A 583 32.34 14.38 -26.89
C LEU A 583 31.74 14.12 -28.29
N GLU A 584 32.04 14.99 -29.26
CA GLU A 584 31.53 14.85 -30.63
C GLU A 584 32.03 13.55 -31.30
N ARG A 585 33.30 13.19 -31.11
CA ARG A 585 33.85 11.92 -31.62
C ARG A 585 33.19 10.69 -30.99
N GLU A 586 32.96 10.70 -29.68
CA GLU A 586 32.30 9.59 -28.99
C GLU A 586 30.81 9.48 -29.36
N LEU A 587 30.14 10.61 -29.65
CA LEU A 587 28.78 10.62 -30.17
C LEU A 587 28.70 10.01 -31.57
N GLU A 588 29.60 10.41 -32.47
CA GLU A 588 29.70 9.83 -33.82
C GLU A 588 30.01 8.32 -33.77
N ALA A 589 30.85 7.90 -32.81
CA ALA A 589 31.16 6.50 -32.56
C ALA A 589 30.07 5.73 -31.79
N ARG A 590 28.99 6.40 -31.36
CA ARG A 590 27.89 5.84 -30.54
C ARG A 590 28.36 5.20 -29.22
N ASN A 591 29.43 5.75 -28.63
CA ASN A 591 30.01 5.25 -27.38
C ASN A 591 29.47 6.02 -26.18
N TYR A 592 28.24 5.71 -25.79
CA TYR A 592 27.48 6.52 -24.84
C TYR A 592 28.07 6.53 -23.42
N ASP A 593 28.75 5.48 -22.98
CA ASP A 593 29.39 5.44 -21.66
C ASP A 593 30.50 6.51 -21.56
N ASN A 594 31.30 6.64 -22.61
CA ASN A 594 32.31 7.69 -22.71
C ASN A 594 31.69 9.07 -22.80
N VAL A 595 30.58 9.22 -23.53
CA VAL A 595 29.80 10.47 -23.56
C VAL A 595 29.38 10.87 -22.15
N ALA A 596 28.82 9.96 -21.36
CA ALA A 596 28.39 10.25 -19.99
C ALA A 596 29.56 10.66 -19.08
N ASN A 597 30.74 10.04 -19.22
CA ASN A 597 31.95 10.38 -18.45
C ASN A 597 32.49 11.79 -18.74
N LEU A 598 32.15 12.35 -19.90
CA LEU A 598 32.52 13.72 -20.31
C LEU A 598 31.54 14.79 -19.82
N LEU A 599 30.41 14.37 -19.20
CA LEU A 599 29.42 15.25 -18.62
C LEU A 599 29.61 15.39 -17.12
N THR A 600 29.41 16.59 -16.59
CA THR A 600 29.41 16.85 -15.14
C THR A 600 28.31 17.84 -14.82
N SER A 601 27.57 17.63 -13.73
CA SER A 601 26.45 18.51 -13.39
C SER A 601 26.88 19.97 -13.33
N ALA A 602 26.09 20.86 -13.91
CA ALA A 602 26.33 22.30 -13.76
C ALA A 602 26.25 22.70 -12.28
N GLU A 603 27.00 23.74 -11.92
CA GLU A 603 26.92 24.36 -10.59
C GLU A 603 25.84 25.44 -10.54
N GLY A 604 25.13 25.51 -9.42
CA GLY A 604 24.08 26.50 -9.20
C GLY A 604 23.67 26.59 -7.75
N LYS A 605 23.03 27.69 -7.40
CA LYS A 605 22.39 27.88 -6.09
C LYS A 605 20.96 27.36 -6.17
N GLU A 606 20.59 26.44 -5.28
CA GLU A 606 19.22 25.96 -5.17
C GLU A 606 18.29 27.14 -4.86
N CYS A 607 17.17 27.23 -5.58
CA CYS A 607 16.21 28.31 -5.39
C CYS A 607 14.77 27.82 -5.18
N ALA A 608 14.42 26.60 -5.59
CA ALA A 608 13.15 25.97 -5.26
C ALA A 608 13.27 24.43 -5.25
N VAL A 609 12.39 23.76 -4.50
CA VAL A 609 12.32 22.30 -4.39
C VAL A 609 10.86 21.86 -4.45
N ILE A 610 10.59 20.82 -5.22
CA ILE A 610 9.26 20.25 -5.43
C ILE A 610 9.32 18.76 -5.07
N ARG A 611 8.34 18.26 -4.31
CA ARG A 611 8.29 16.87 -3.80
C ARG A 611 6.91 16.25 -4.07
N THR A 612 6.83 14.99 -4.49
CA THR A 612 5.54 14.28 -4.68
C THR A 612 4.85 13.88 -3.38
N LYS A 613 5.60 13.46 -2.34
CA LYS A 613 5.03 13.03 -1.04
C LYS A 613 5.63 13.79 0.13
N GLU A 614 5.01 14.91 0.49
CA GLU A 614 5.47 15.77 1.57
C GLU A 614 5.27 15.18 2.98
N GLN A 615 4.36 14.22 3.19
CA GLN A 615 4.06 13.68 4.53
C GLN A 615 5.15 12.77 5.14
N ILE A 616 6.15 12.32 4.36
CA ILE A 616 7.13 11.33 4.84
C ILE A 616 8.40 12.00 5.38
N PHE A 617 8.66 13.26 5.06
CA PHE A 617 9.88 13.95 5.46
C PHE A 617 9.55 15.35 5.99
N PRO A 618 9.57 15.58 7.31
CA PRO A 618 9.57 16.94 7.82
C PRO A 618 10.81 17.65 7.26
N ASP A 619 10.63 18.93 6.91
CA ASP A 619 11.70 19.82 6.49
C ASP A 619 12.84 19.67 7.50
N LYS A 620 13.99 19.17 7.06
CA LYS A 620 15.22 19.37 7.84
C LYS A 620 15.48 20.87 7.77
N GLU A 621 14.98 21.59 8.76
CA GLU A 621 15.53 22.88 9.15
C GLU A 621 17.04 22.66 9.28
N THR A 622 17.76 23.29 8.37
CA THR A 622 19.20 23.45 8.45
C THR A 622 19.49 24.39 9.61
N ASP A 623 19.98 23.83 10.72
CA ASP A 623 20.84 24.55 11.65
C ASP A 623 22.25 24.70 11.06
#